data_AF-A0A934B5U3-F1
#
_entry.id   AF-A0A934B5U3-F1
#
_cell.length_a   1.000
_cell.length_b   1.000
_cell.length_c   1.000
_cell.angle_alpha   90.00
_cell.angle_beta   90.00
_cell.angle_gamma   90.00
#
_symmetry.space_group_name_H-M   'P 1'
#
loop_
_entity.id
_entity.type
_entity.pdbx_description
1 polymer ?
#
loop_
_entity_poly.entity_id
_entity_poly.type
_entity_poly.pdbx_seq_one_letter_code
_entity_poly.pdbx_strand_id
1 'polypeptide(L)' 'EWQKMKPLLDAANHAVLGHGFEPIKAERVQQLYDVVVRLTGVAESSLPKFPVLHL' A
#
# COMPACT_ATOMS: atom_id res chain seq x y z
N GLU A 1 -4.64 -14.74 9.72
CA GLU A 1 -4.14 -13.64 8.86
C GLU A 1 -4.75 -12.25 9.11
N TRP A 2 -6.06 -12.11 9.35
CA TRP A 2 -6.70 -10.79 9.59
C TRP A 2 -6.04 -9.94 10.69
N GLN A 3 -5.61 -10.55 11.81
CA GLN A 3 -4.93 -9.84 12.90
C GLN A 3 -3.62 -9.15 12.48
N LYS A 4 -2.90 -9.68 11.49
CA LYS A 4 -1.66 -9.05 10.98
C LYS A 4 -1.94 -7.97 9.94
N MET A 5 -3.05 -8.08 9.22
CA MET A 5 -3.44 -7.13 8.18
C MET A 5 -4.13 -5.89 8.74
N LYS A 6 -4.94 -6.06 9.78
CA LYS A 6 -5.68 -4.98 10.44
C LYS A 6 -4.80 -3.76 10.79
N PRO A 7 -3.64 -3.90 11.46
CA PRO A 7 -2.80 -2.73 11.77
C PRO A 7 -2.19 -2.06 10.53
N LEU A 8 -1.97 -2.80 9.43
CA LEU A 8 -1.47 -2.21 8.17
C LEU A 8 -2.56 -1.37 7.48
N LEU A 9 -3.80 -1.86 7.49
CA LEU A 9 -4.97 -1.14 6.94
C LEU A 9 -5.35 0.07 7.81
N ASP A 10 -5.32 -0.08 9.13
CA ASP A 10 -5.58 1.03 10.06
C ASP A 10 -4.52 2.13 9.90
N ALA A 11 -3.24 1.75 9.76
CA ALA A 11 -2.18 2.71 9.46
C ALA A 11 -2.44 3.45 8.15
N ALA A 12 -2.83 2.75 7.08
CA ALA A 12 -3.15 3.37 5.79
C ALA A 12 -4.30 4.40 5.89
N ASN A 13 -5.33 4.12 6.67
CA ASN A 13 -6.43 5.06 6.91
C ASN A 13 -5.96 6.31 7.67
N HIS A 14 -4.99 6.18 8.57
CA HIS A 14 -4.42 7.29 9.34
C HIS A 14 -3.29 8.03 8.59
N ALA A 15 -2.92 7.58 7.38
CA ALA A 15 -1.94 8.24 6.54
C ALA A 15 -2.43 9.62 6.07
N VAL A 16 -1.48 10.47 5.68
CA VAL A 16 -1.73 11.77 5.04
C VAL A 16 -2.61 11.66 3.79
N LEU A 17 -2.46 10.58 3.01
CA LEU A 17 -3.28 10.34 1.80
C LEU A 17 -4.60 9.62 2.08
N GLY A 18 -4.84 9.20 3.33
CA GLY A 18 -6.12 8.67 3.79
C GLY A 18 -6.93 9.79 4.44
N HIS A 19 -7.02 9.72 5.77
CA HIS A 19 -7.77 10.68 6.58
C HIS A 19 -6.99 11.22 7.79
N GLY A 20 -5.72 10.88 7.93
CA GLY A 20 -4.91 11.30 9.08
C GLY A 20 -3.73 12.17 8.69
N PHE A 21 -2.83 12.36 9.65
CA PHE A 21 -1.61 13.16 9.51
C PHE A 21 -0.36 12.37 9.94
N GLU A 22 -0.49 11.04 10.08
CA GLU A 22 0.63 10.21 10.50
C GLU A 22 1.59 9.95 9.34
N PRO A 23 2.89 10.21 9.52
CA PRO A 23 3.90 9.84 8.53
C PRO A 23 4.07 8.33 8.52
N ILE A 24 3.82 7.72 7.36
CA ILE A 24 4.03 6.30 7.14
C ILE A 24 5.37 6.07 6.46
N LYS A 25 6.15 5.12 6.99
CA LYS A 25 7.42 4.74 6.37
C LYS A 25 7.19 3.90 5.11
N ALA A 26 8.09 4.02 4.14
CA ALA A 26 8.00 3.34 2.85
C ALA A 26 7.86 1.81 2.99
N GLU A 27 8.54 1.20 3.97
CA GLU A 27 8.48 -0.25 4.20
C GLU A 27 7.07 -0.71 4.56
N ARG A 28 6.32 0.13 5.29
CA ARG A 28 4.95 -0.18 5.72
C ARG A 28 3.96 -0.10 4.55
N VAL A 29 4.22 0.81 3.59
CA VAL A 29 3.46 0.90 2.33
C VAL A 29 3.71 -0.33 1.47
N GLN A 30 4.97 -0.78 1.36
CA GLN A 30 5.32 -1.99 0.61
C GLN A 30 4.62 -3.23 1.20
N GLN A 31 4.65 -3.40 2.52
CA GLN A 31 3.98 -4.51 3.19
C GLN A 31 2.46 -4.53 2.93
N LEU A 32 1.83 -3.35 2.92
CA LEU A 32 0.41 -3.24 2.62
C LEU A 32 0.11 -3.58 1.15
N TYR A 33 0.93 -3.06 0.24
CA TYR A 33 0.81 -3.35 -1.19
C TYR A 33 0.92 -4.86 -1.46
N ASP A 34 1.92 -5.53 -0.87
CA ASP A 34 2.11 -6.99 -1.02
C ASP A 34 0.88 -7.77 -0.54
N VAL A 35 0.27 -7.33 0.58
CA VAL A 35 -0.98 -7.92 1.09
C VAL A 35 -2.14 -7.72 0.12
N VAL A 36 -2.29 -6.52 -0.45
CA VAL A 36 -3.36 -6.19 -1.40
C VAL A 36 -3.21 -6.97 -2.69
N VAL A 37 -2.00 -7.04 -3.27
CA VAL A 37 -1.72 -7.82 -4.49
C VAL A 37 -2.01 -9.29 -4.26
N ARG A 38 -1.56 -9.85 -3.12
CA ARG A 38 -1.84 -11.24 -2.74
C ARG A 38 -3.33 -11.54 -2.59
N LEU A 39 -4.12 -10.63 -2.03
CA LEU A 39 -5.56 -10.82 -1.82
C LEU A 39 -6.37 -10.64 -3.10
N THR A 40 -5.98 -9.70 -3.94
CA THR A 40 -6.68 -9.40 -5.20
C THR A 40 -6.32 -10.39 -6.29
N GLY A 41 -5.21 -11.13 -6.16
CA GLY A 41 -4.73 -12.07 -7.17
C GLY A 41 -4.28 -11.39 -8.47
N VAL A 42 -4.13 -10.07 -8.45
CA VAL A 42 -3.73 -9.28 -9.62
C VAL A 42 -2.25 -9.51 -9.89
N ALA A 43 -1.90 -9.81 -11.14
CA ALA A 43 -0.50 -9.84 -11.56
C ALA A 43 0.05 -8.40 -11.59
N GLU A 44 1.24 -8.17 -11.05
CA GLU A 44 1.88 -6.84 -11.07
C GLU A 44 2.01 -6.27 -12.50
N SER A 45 2.16 -7.15 -13.50
CA SER A 45 2.21 -6.77 -14.91
C SER A 45 0.92 -6.12 -15.41
N SER A 46 -0.20 -6.36 -14.74
CA SER A 46 -1.50 -5.78 -15.06
C SER A 46 -1.72 -4.42 -14.40
N LEU A 47 -0.85 -4.02 -13.47
CA LEU A 47 -0.97 -2.74 -12.80
C LEU A 47 -0.38 -1.62 -13.69
N PRO A 48 -1.06 -0.45 -13.75
CA PRO A 48 -0.53 0.70 -14.44
C PRO A 48 0.77 1.15 -13.76
N LYS A 49 1.85 1.23 -14.54
CA LYS A 49 3.12 1.77 -14.06
C LYS A 49 3.08 3.29 -14.11
N PHE A 50 3.61 3.93 -13.07
CA PHE A 50 3.80 5.38 -13.12
C PHE A 50 4.76 5.74 -14.27
N PRO A 51 4.46 6.80 -15.03
CA PRO A 51 5.34 7.25 -16.10
C PRO A 51 6.67 7.72 -15.50
N VAL A 52 7.78 7.21 -16.04
CA VAL A 52 9.12 7.68 -15.69
C VAL A 52 9.42 8.90 -16.58
N LEU A 53 9.55 10.07 -15.96
CA LEU A 53 10.02 11.27 -16.66
C LEU A 53 11.51 11.10 -16.94
N HIS A 54 11.87 10.97 -18.22
CA HIS A 54 13.24 11.14 -18.67
C HIS A 54 13.48 12.65 -18.89
N LEU A 55 14.26 13.25 -17.99
CA LEU A 55 14.76 14.63 -18.09
C LEU A 55 16.04 14.68 -18.93
#